data_AF-A0A2N0WQ14-F1
#
_entry.id   AF-A0A2N0WQ14-F1
#
_cell.length_a   1.000
_cell.length_b   1.000
_cell.length_c   1.000
_cell.angle_alpha   90.00
_cell.angle_beta   90.00
_cell.angle_gamma   90.00
#
_symmetry.space_group_name_H-M   'P 1'
#
loop_
_entity.id
_entity.type
_entity.pdbx_description
1 polymer ?
#
loop_
_entity_poly.entity_id
_entity_poly.type
_entity_poly.pdbx_seq_one_letter_code
_entity_poly.pdbx_strand_id
1 'polypeptide(L)'
;MFLDTQTFIVILGFVYGLSIAVFGWRHTLASISGIKHLFSKQSVKNPELSYIYKTKIKFSFWAGGISLLISIVAIANNLDDLSVLGYALAVALLSLVYPVILSGALYYPLYKKLA
;
A
#
# COMPACT_ATOMS: atom_id res chain seq x y z
N MET A 1 -4.32 19.35 5.09
CA MET A 1 -3.01 18.91 4.58
C MET A 1 -3.26 17.68 3.71
N PHE A 2 -2.92 17.72 2.41
CA PHE A 2 -3.29 16.65 1.45
C PHE A 2 -2.53 15.33 1.64
N LEU A 3 -1.46 15.35 2.43
CA LEU A 3 -0.70 14.16 2.78
C LEU A 3 -0.89 13.88 4.26
N ASP A 4 -1.60 12.81 4.59
CA ASP A 4 -1.66 12.29 5.95
C ASP A 4 -0.66 11.15 6.12
N THR A 5 0.41 11.45 6.84
CA THR A 5 1.51 10.52 7.09
C THR A 5 1.03 9.29 7.86
N GLN A 6 0.04 9.43 8.73
CA GLN A 6 -0.46 8.31 9.55
C GLN A 6 -1.14 7.26 8.67
N THR A 7 -2.07 7.67 7.80
CA THR A 7 -2.75 6.78 6.85
C THR A 7 -1.75 6.09 5.92
N PHE A 8 -0.73 6.82 5.46
CA PHE A 8 0.33 6.24 4.63
C PHE A 8 1.12 5.15 5.36
N ILE A 9 1.52 5.40 6.62
CA ILE A 9 2.22 4.42 7.46
C ILE A 9 1.36 3.19 7.71
N VAL A 10 0.05 3.37 7.98
CA VAL A 10 -0.88 2.25 8.20
C VAL A 10 -0.95 1.36 6.97
N ILE A 11 -1.08 1.95 5.78
CA ILE A 11 -1.16 1.20 4.53
C ILE A 11 0.15 0.47 4.24
N LEU A 12 1.29 1.14 4.37
CA LEU A 12 2.60 0.50 4.22
C LEU A 12 2.78 -0.63 5.22
N GLY A 13 2.49 -0.38 6.50
CA GLY A 13 2.58 -1.36 7.58
C GLY A 13 1.73 -2.59 7.28
N PHE A 14 0.52 -2.41 6.75
CA PHE A 14 -0.36 -3.50 6.39
C PHE A 14 0.19 -4.32 5.20
N VAL A 15 0.64 -3.64 4.14
CA VAL A 15 1.20 -4.30 2.94
C VAL A 15 2.44 -5.11 3.30
N TYR A 16 3.37 -4.53 4.07
CA TYR A 16 4.60 -5.20 4.47
C TYR A 16 4.37 -6.24 5.57
N GLY A 17 3.44 -6.00 6.50
CA GLY A 17 3.02 -6.96 7.50
C GLY A 17 2.42 -8.22 6.88
N LEU A 18 1.49 -8.07 5.93
CA LEU A 18 0.95 -9.20 5.15
C LEU A 18 2.04 -9.88 4.32
N SER A 19 2.98 -9.12 3.76
CA SER A 19 4.10 -9.71 3.02
C SER A 19 4.98 -10.58 3.91
N ILE A 20 5.27 -10.14 5.15
CA ILE A 20 6.01 -10.95 6.12
C ILE A 20 5.22 -12.20 6.50
N ALA A 21 3.90 -12.07 6.71
CA ALA A 21 3.05 -13.21 7.05
C ALA A 21 2.98 -14.26 5.93
N VAL A 22 2.92 -13.83 4.66
CA VAL A 22 2.74 -14.73 3.51
C VAL A 22 4.06 -15.25 2.94
N PHE A 23 5.09 -14.40 2.86
CA PHE A 23 6.37 -14.73 2.22
C PHE A 23 7.52 -14.90 3.22
N GLY A 24 7.32 -14.56 4.49
CA GLY A 24 8.39 -14.54 5.48
C GLY A 24 9.30 -13.31 5.39
N TRP A 25 10.17 -13.18 6.40
CA TRP A 25 11.05 -12.04 6.58
C TRP A 25 12.07 -11.88 5.44
N ARG A 26 12.75 -12.97 5.05
CA ARG A 26 13.82 -12.96 4.04
C ARG A 26 13.33 -12.45 2.68
N HIS A 27 12.23 -13.01 2.18
CA HIS A 27 11.65 -12.64 0.88
C HIS A 27 11.08 -11.22 0.90
N THR A 28 10.51 -10.80 2.03
CA THR A 28 10.04 -9.42 2.19
C THR A 28 11.19 -8.42 2.15
N LEU A 29 12.29 -8.68 2.85
CA LEU A 29 13.49 -7.81 2.77
C LEU A 29 14.11 -7.81 1.37
N ALA A 30 14.16 -8.96 0.69
CA ALA A 30 14.63 -9.05 -0.69
C ALA A 30 13.78 -8.17 -1.63
N SER A 31 12.47 -8.10 -1.40
CA SER A 31 11.58 -7.20 -2.14
C SER A 31 11.77 -5.71 -1.81
N ILE A 32 12.39 -5.34 -0.70
CA ILE A 32 12.75 -3.93 -0.44
C ILE A 32 14.00 -3.59 -1.26
N SER A 33 15.02 -4.46 -1.20
CA SER A 33 16.22 -4.34 -2.01
C SER A 33 15.92 -4.37 -3.51
N GLY A 34 14.84 -5.03 -3.91
CA GLY A 34 14.38 -5.12 -5.30
C GLY A 34 13.87 -3.79 -5.87
N ILE A 35 13.56 -2.78 -5.03
CA ILE A 35 13.07 -1.47 -5.51
C ILE A 35 14.11 -0.78 -6.40
N LYS A 36 15.41 -1.05 -6.18
CA LYS A 36 16.49 -0.54 -7.04
C LYS A 36 16.31 -0.90 -8.53
N HIS A 37 15.61 -2.00 -8.83
CA HIS A 37 15.33 -2.40 -10.21
C HIS A 37 14.36 -1.46 -10.93
N LEU A 38 13.59 -0.63 -10.20
CA LEU A 38 12.76 0.41 -10.80
C LEU A 38 13.62 1.41 -11.58
N PHE A 39 14.74 1.81 -10.99
CA PHE A 39 15.67 2.81 -11.52
C PHE A 39 16.78 2.20 -12.39
N SER A 40 16.91 0.87 -12.42
CA SER A 40 17.85 0.21 -13.31
C SER A 40 17.36 0.25 -14.76
N LYS A 41 18.29 0.54 -15.68
CA LYS A 41 18.05 0.50 -17.14
C LYS A 41 17.91 -0.93 -17.67
N GLN A 42 18.49 -1.91 -16.99
CA GLN A 42 18.50 -3.30 -17.44
C GLN A 42 17.40 -4.11 -16.78
N SER A 43 16.58 -4.77 -17.60
CA SER A 43 15.55 -5.70 -17.13
C SER A 43 16.23 -6.94 -16.58
N VAL A 44 16.23 -7.11 -15.26
CA VAL A 44 16.70 -8.32 -14.59
C VAL A 44 15.49 -9.22 -14.39
N LYS A 45 15.44 -10.37 -15.05
CA LYS A 45 14.36 -11.34 -14.80
C LYS A 45 14.53 -11.96 -13.42
N ASN A 46 13.51 -11.83 -12.59
CA ASN A 46 13.42 -12.49 -11.30
C ASN A 46 11.94 -12.84 -11.05
N PRO A 47 11.49 -14.04 -11.48
CA PRO A 47 10.08 -14.42 -11.43
C PRO A 47 9.54 -14.49 -9.99
N GLU A 48 10.41 -14.79 -9.02
CA GLU A 48 10.05 -14.85 -7.61
C GLU A 48 9.71 -13.45 -7.06
N LEU A 49 10.58 -12.46 -7.27
CA LEU A 49 10.31 -11.07 -6.89
C LEU A 49 9.12 -10.50 -7.66
N SER A 50 8.99 -10.84 -8.94
CA SER A 50 7.84 -10.46 -9.76
C SER A 50 6.53 -10.93 -9.13
N TYR A 51 6.46 -12.18 -8.67
CA TYR A 51 5.30 -12.73 -7.98
C TYR A 51 5.00 -12.01 -6.66
N ILE A 52 6.03 -11.67 -5.88
CA ILE A 52 5.88 -10.92 -4.62
C ILE A 52 5.29 -9.53 -4.91
N TYR A 53 5.81 -8.78 -5.88
CA TYR A 53 5.25 -7.46 -6.23
C TYR A 53 3.83 -7.53 -6.77
N LYS A 54 3.52 -8.54 -7.60
CA LYS A 54 2.15 -8.79 -8.05
C LYS A 54 1.19 -9.03 -6.88
N THR A 55 1.66 -9.72 -5.85
CA THR A 55 0.86 -9.97 -4.65
C THR A 55 0.74 -8.72 -3.77
N LYS A 56 1.80 -7.91 -3.65
CA LYS A 56 1.76 -6.61 -2.95
C LYS A 56 0.76 -5.63 -3.53
N ILE A 57 0.51 -5.68 -4.84
CA ILE A 57 -0.59 -4.92 -5.46
C ILE A 57 -1.93 -5.32 -4.82
N LYS A 58 -2.21 -6.63 -4.71
CA LYS A 58 -3.44 -7.12 -4.06
C LYS A 58 -3.49 -6.68 -2.59
N PHE A 59 -2.41 -6.86 -1.83
CA PHE A 59 -2.35 -6.44 -0.43
C PHE A 59 -2.59 -4.94 -0.25
N SER A 60 -2.14 -4.12 -1.19
CA SER A 60 -2.40 -2.68 -1.17
C SER A 60 -3.90 -2.41 -1.24
N PHE A 61 -4.61 -3.04 -2.18
CA PHE A 61 -6.06 -2.89 -2.28
C PHE A 61 -6.80 -3.41 -1.03
N TRP A 62 -6.35 -4.51 -0.44
CA TRP A 62 -6.89 -4.99 0.84
C TRP A 62 -6.65 -3.99 1.98
N ALA A 63 -5.45 -3.44 2.09
CA ALA A 63 -5.12 -2.41 3.08
C ALA A 63 -6.01 -1.18 2.93
N GLY A 64 -6.22 -0.72 1.68
CA GLY A 64 -7.11 0.39 1.37
C GLY A 64 -8.55 0.11 1.76
N GLY A 65 -9.08 -1.06 1.41
CA GLY A 65 -10.44 -1.46 1.77
C GLY A 65 -10.66 -1.51 3.28
N ILE A 66 -9.72 -2.09 4.03
CA ILE A 66 -9.80 -2.14 5.50
C ILE A 66 -9.72 -0.73 6.11
N SER A 67 -8.79 0.10 5.63
CA SER A 67 -8.64 1.47 6.12
C SER A 67 -9.87 2.33 5.80
N LEU A 68 -10.51 2.12 4.64
CA LEU A 68 -11.77 2.78 4.30
C LEU A 68 -12.89 2.37 5.26
N LEU A 69 -13.04 1.07 5.55
CA LEU A 69 -14.06 0.58 6.49
C LEU A 69 -13.89 1.19 7.89
N ILE A 70 -12.64 1.26 8.38
CA ILE A 70 -12.33 1.92 9.66
C ILE A 70 -12.73 3.40 9.63
N SER A 71 -12.46 4.08 8.51
CA SER A 71 -12.81 5.50 8.34
C SER A 71 -14.32 5.72 8.30
N ILE A 72 -15.07 4.82 7.65
CA ILE A 72 -16.54 4.87 7.63
C ILE A 72 -17.10 4.73 9.06
N VAL A 73 -16.56 3.80 9.86
CA VAL A 73 -16.95 3.65 11.27
C VAL A 73 -16.62 4.92 12.07
N ALA A 74 -15.46 5.53 11.83
CA ALA A 74 -15.08 6.79 12.48
C ALA A 74 -16.03 7.94 12.13
N ILE A 75 -16.44 8.06 10.86
CA ILE A 75 -17.43 9.05 10.41
C ILE A 75 -18.78 8.81 11.10
N ALA A 76 -19.27 7.57 11.10
CA ALA A 76 -20.56 7.22 11.69
C ALA A 76 -20.62 7.51 13.20
N ASN A 77 -19.49 7.39 13.91
CA ASN A 77 -19.40 7.66 15.35
C ASN A 77 -19.24 9.15 15.71
N ASN A 78 -19.02 10.04 14.74
CA ASN A 78 -18.72 11.46 14.98
C ASN A 78 -19.55 12.38 14.08
N LEU A 79 -20.80 12.02 13.80
CA LEU A 79 -21.68 12.78 12.89
C LEU A 79 -21.99 14.20 13.38
N ASP A 80 -21.93 14.43 14.68
CA ASP A 80 -22.29 15.71 15.29
C ASP A 80 -21.13 16.73 15.30
N ASP A 81 -19.88 16.27 15.09
CA ASP A 81 -18.69 17.13 15.08
C ASP A 81 -18.14 17.29 13.65
N LEU A 82 -18.47 18.42 13.03
CA LEU A 82 -18.05 18.77 11.67
C LEU A 82 -16.52 18.78 11.50
N SER A 83 -15.77 19.09 12.55
CA SER A 83 -14.31 19.16 12.50
C SER A 83 -13.68 17.77 12.39
N VAL A 84 -14.21 16.80 13.16
CA VAL A 84 -13.79 15.40 13.12
C VAL A 84 -14.26 14.73 11.84
N LEU A 85 -15.47 15.06 11.37
CA LEU A 85 -16.04 14.55 10.12
C LEU A 85 -15.17 14.89 8.91
N GLY A 86 -14.72 16.15 8.81
CA GLY A 86 -13.85 16.59 7.72
C GLY A 86 -12.52 15.83 7.68
N TYR A 87 -11.92 15.57 8.84
CA TYR A 87 -10.70 14.77 8.95
C TYR A 87 -10.95 13.30 8.55
N ALA A 88 -11.99 12.66 9.08
CA ALA A 88 -12.30 11.27 8.80
C ALA A 88 -12.64 11.01 7.32
N LEU A 89 -13.31 11.96 6.67
CA LEU A 89 -13.54 11.94 5.22
C LEU A 89 -12.24 12.05 4.41
N ALA A 90 -11.31 12.91 4.84
CA ALA A 90 -10.00 12.99 4.20
C ALA A 90 -9.22 11.69 4.33
N VAL A 91 -9.23 11.07 5.51
CA VAL A 91 -8.60 9.75 5.75
C VAL A 91 -9.26 8.67 4.88
N ALA A 92 -10.59 8.64 4.79
CA ALA A 92 -11.31 7.73 3.90
C ALA A 92 -10.87 7.87 2.44
N LEU A 93 -10.72 9.10 1.93
CA LEU A 93 -10.24 9.30 0.56
C LEU A 93 -8.77 8.89 0.39
N LEU A 94 -7.90 9.25 1.33
CA LEU A 94 -6.48 8.89 1.28
C LEU A 94 -6.26 7.38 1.39
N SER A 95 -7.16 6.68 2.09
CA SER A 95 -7.14 5.22 2.19
C SER A 95 -7.29 4.53 0.83
N LEU A 96 -7.89 5.21 -0.15
CA LEU A 96 -8.01 4.73 -1.53
C LEU A 96 -6.89 5.23 -2.44
N VAL A 97 -6.43 6.46 -2.22
CA VAL A 97 -5.39 7.08 -3.06
C VAL A 97 -4.03 6.41 -2.84
N TYR A 98 -3.60 6.22 -1.60
CA TYR A 98 -2.26 5.67 -1.32
C TYR A 98 -2.04 4.25 -1.86
N PRO A 99 -3.00 3.30 -1.75
CA PRO A 99 -2.82 1.98 -2.34
C PRO A 99 -2.75 2.00 -3.87
N VAL A 100 -3.51 2.90 -4.51
CA VAL A 100 -3.48 3.08 -5.97
C VAL A 100 -2.12 3.62 -6.40
N ILE A 101 -1.59 4.61 -5.69
CA ILE A 101 -0.25 5.15 -5.96
C ILE A 101 0.82 4.08 -5.75
N LEU A 102 0.81 3.37 -4.62
CA LEU A 102 1.78 2.30 -4.34
C LEU A 102 1.69 1.19 -5.41
N SER A 103 0.48 0.78 -5.77
CA SER A 103 0.28 -0.27 -6.77
C SER A 103 0.71 0.18 -8.16
N GLY A 104 0.27 1.35 -8.61
CA GLY A 104 0.51 1.84 -9.98
C GLY A 104 1.91 2.38 -10.19
N ALA A 105 2.43 3.17 -9.24
CA ALA A 105 3.71 3.85 -9.40
C ALA A 105 4.92 2.99 -8.97
N LEU A 106 4.73 2.09 -8.00
CA LEU A 106 5.85 1.31 -7.44
C LEU A 106 5.76 -0.18 -7.84
N TYR A 107 4.70 -0.88 -7.45
CA TYR A 107 4.66 -2.34 -7.56
C TYR A 107 4.39 -2.85 -8.98
N TYR A 108 3.52 -2.20 -9.75
CA TYR A 108 3.22 -2.57 -11.13
C TYR A 108 4.44 -2.51 -12.07
N PRO A 109 5.22 -1.41 -12.12
CA PRO A 109 6.40 -1.37 -12.98
C PRO A 109 7.47 -2.38 -12.55
N LEU A 110 7.64 -2.63 -11.24
CA LEU A 110 8.56 -3.65 -10.72
C LEU A 110 8.11 -5.06 -11.13
N TYR A 111 6.83 -5.39 -10.96
CA TYR A 111 6.24 -6.64 -11.44
C TYR A 111 6.52 -6.85 -12.93
N LYS A 112 6.27 -5.83 -13.76
CA LYS A 112 6.47 -5.91 -15.21
C LYS A 112 7.93 -6.03 -15.63
N LYS A 113 8.87 -5.34 -14.96
CA LYS A 113 10.30 -5.42 -15.27
C LYS A 113 10.95 -6.74 -14.86
N LEU A 114 10.43 -7.37 -13.80
CA LEU A 114 11.00 -8.59 -13.22
C LEU A 114 10.36 -9.88 -13.77
N ALA A 115 9.22 -9.76 -14.46
CA ALA A 115 8.52 -10.87 -15.11
C ALA A 115 9.28 -11.47 -16.30
#